data_AF-A0A4R6UIC5-F1
#
_entry.id   AF-A0A4R6UIC5-F1
#
_cell.length_a   1.000
_cell.length_b   1.000
_cell.length_c   1.000
_cell.angle_alpha   90.00
_cell.angle_beta   90.00
_cell.angle_gamma   90.00
#
_symmetry.space_group_name_H-M   'P 1'
#
loop_
_entity.id
_entity.type
_entity.pdbx_description
1 polymer ?
#
loop_
_entity_poly.entity_id
_entity_poly.type
_entity_poly.pdbx_seq_one_letter_code
_entity_poly.pdbx_strand_id
1 'polypeptide(L)'
;MLSAFEHLVPEQLFSTNEQQAEGVSAVKAIAIANGQGQRIYTINQSNLETALSHITLDIDTENDIRAAVESGKQVTTHQNPITYHGWTGAGYIITDTESGAGAYKISGGADGAVLIILGLAMFFLSFYVLAASSSALLLSPQFIVAFIALESAAFSLISCGISKLMGQWGDHVAVTLFQNISRAFVSAAVGAISTYLGVSIPAAVMTGIIFDSASNYWYCN
;
A
#
# COMPACT_ATOMS: atom_id res chain seq x y z
N MET A 1 20.78 -17.99 9.17
CA MET A 1 21.78 -17.25 8.37
C MET A 1 21.29 -16.87 6.97
N LEU A 2 20.32 -17.55 6.34
CA LEU A 2 19.84 -17.16 4.99
C LEU A 2 19.18 -15.76 4.91
N SER A 3 18.36 -15.36 5.89
CA SER A 3 17.58 -14.11 5.80
C SER A 3 18.40 -12.80 5.90
N ALA A 4 19.59 -12.84 6.50
CA ALA A 4 20.49 -11.67 6.51
C ALA A 4 20.98 -11.31 5.09
N PHE A 5 21.01 -12.29 4.19
CA PHE A 5 21.48 -12.15 2.81
C PHE A 5 20.39 -12.27 1.74
N GLU A 6 19.15 -12.60 2.10
CA GLU A 6 18.03 -12.63 1.15
C GLU A 6 17.76 -11.28 0.48
N HIS A 7 18.13 -10.19 1.15
CA HIS A 7 18.06 -8.87 0.55
C HIS A 7 19.11 -8.66 -0.56
N LEU A 8 20.28 -9.30 -0.48
CA LEU A 8 21.40 -9.05 -1.40
C LEU A 8 21.14 -9.52 -2.82
N VAL A 9 20.35 -10.59 -3.00
CA VAL A 9 20.10 -11.15 -4.34
C VAL A 9 19.24 -10.22 -5.18
N PRO A 10 18.08 -9.74 -4.70
CA PRO A 10 17.33 -8.68 -5.37
C PRO A 10 18.14 -7.39 -5.53
N GLU A 11 18.90 -6.97 -4.52
CA GLU A 11 19.74 -5.77 -4.62
C GLU A 11 20.72 -5.88 -5.79
N GLN A 12 21.42 -7.00 -5.96
CA GLN A 12 22.35 -7.20 -7.09
C GLN A 12 21.63 -7.33 -8.44
N LEU A 13 20.43 -7.90 -8.47
CA LEU A 13 19.64 -8.08 -9.69
C LEU A 13 18.98 -6.79 -10.19
N PHE A 14 18.57 -5.92 -9.26
CA PHE A 14 17.84 -4.68 -9.56
C PHE A 14 18.70 -3.41 -9.41
N SER A 15 19.96 -3.55 -8.98
CA SER A 15 20.93 -2.45 -9.03
C SER A 15 21.44 -2.23 -10.45
N THR A 16 21.49 -0.97 -10.85
CA THR A 16 22.16 -0.48 -12.06
C THR A 16 23.30 0.45 -11.67
N ASN A 17 24.16 0.85 -12.61
CA ASN A 17 25.24 1.80 -12.35
C ASN A 17 24.75 3.19 -11.86
N GLU A 18 23.45 3.49 -12.02
CA GLU A 18 22.84 4.78 -11.67
C GLU A 18 21.86 4.69 -10.49
N GLN A 19 21.32 3.51 -10.17
CA GLN A 19 20.37 3.28 -9.08
C GLN A 19 20.64 1.95 -8.39
N GLN A 20 20.98 2.00 -7.10
CA GLN A 20 21.20 0.83 -6.28
C GLN A 20 19.86 0.38 -5.69
N ALA A 21 19.46 -0.85 -5.99
CA ALA A 21 18.33 -1.46 -5.30
C ALA A 21 18.78 -1.76 -3.87
N GLU A 22 17.98 -1.35 -2.90
CA GLU A 22 18.28 -1.45 -1.47
C GLU A 22 17.13 -2.19 -0.78
N GLY A 23 17.35 -3.44 -0.41
CA GLY A 23 16.41 -4.24 0.37
C GLY A 23 16.55 -3.93 1.85
N VAL A 24 15.44 -3.95 2.57
CA VAL A 24 15.44 -3.89 4.04
C VAL A 24 15.18 -5.28 4.58
N SER A 25 16.06 -5.76 5.47
CA SER A 25 15.86 -6.98 6.24
C SER A 25 15.79 -6.66 7.73
N ALA A 26 15.24 -7.55 8.54
CA ALA A 26 15.16 -7.38 9.99
C ALA A 26 16.54 -7.10 10.60
N VAL A 27 17.57 -7.83 10.16
CA VAL A 27 18.95 -7.69 10.63
C VAL A 27 19.54 -6.36 10.20
N LYS A 28 19.34 -5.93 8.94
CA LYS A 28 19.82 -4.63 8.44
C LYS A 28 19.13 -3.48 9.18
N ALA A 29 17.83 -3.58 9.44
CA ALA A 29 17.10 -2.57 10.20
C ALA A 29 17.59 -2.45 11.65
N ILE A 30 17.85 -3.57 12.33
CA ILE A 30 18.46 -3.57 13.67
C ILE A 30 19.88 -2.97 13.62
N ALA A 31 20.68 -3.29 12.60
CA ALA A 31 22.02 -2.73 12.45
C ALA A 31 22.00 -1.22 12.21
N ILE A 32 21.08 -0.72 11.38
CA ILE A 32 20.88 0.72 11.16
C ILE A 32 20.43 1.39 12.46
N ALA A 33 19.44 0.84 13.17
CA ALA A 33 18.97 1.40 14.44
C ALA A 33 20.11 1.49 15.48
N ASN A 34 20.92 0.44 15.59
CA ASN A 34 22.11 0.44 16.45
C ASN A 34 23.12 1.50 16.01
N GLY A 35 23.36 1.66 14.69
CA GLY A 35 24.22 2.71 14.13
C GLY A 35 23.70 4.13 14.38
N GLN A 36 22.37 4.30 14.51
CA GLN A 36 21.72 5.55 14.90
C GLN A 36 21.72 5.79 16.43
N GLY A 37 22.36 4.90 17.21
CA GLY A 37 22.43 5.02 18.67
C GLY A 37 21.16 4.59 19.40
N GLN A 38 20.23 3.93 18.72
CA GLN A 38 19.05 3.39 19.38
C GLN A 38 19.41 2.18 20.24
N ARG A 39 18.66 2.00 21.32
CA ARG A 39 18.80 0.81 22.15
C ARG A 39 18.21 -0.41 21.44
N ILE A 40 18.99 -1.49 21.40
CA ILE A 40 18.53 -2.82 20.99
C ILE A 40 18.04 -3.56 22.22
N TYR A 41 16.82 -4.10 22.14
CA TYR A 41 16.18 -4.86 23.21
C TYR A 41 16.16 -6.34 22.87
N THR A 42 16.47 -7.16 23.87
CA THR A 42 16.15 -8.59 23.88
C THR A 42 15.06 -8.81 24.91
N ILE A 43 13.88 -9.18 24.44
CA ILE A 43 12.62 -9.21 25.18
C ILE A 43 12.21 -10.66 25.41
N ASN A 44 11.84 -10.98 26.64
CA ASN A 44 11.27 -12.25 27.05
C ASN A 44 10.23 -11.99 28.15
N GLN A 45 9.64 -13.04 28.72
CA GLN A 45 8.56 -12.90 29.71
C GLN A 45 8.97 -12.08 30.94
N SER A 46 10.25 -12.02 31.31
CA SER A 46 10.72 -11.31 32.49
C SER A 46 10.76 -9.79 32.33
N ASN A 47 10.83 -9.27 31.10
CA ASN A 47 11.04 -7.84 30.84
C ASN A 47 10.09 -7.25 29.80
N LEU A 48 9.06 -7.99 29.38
CA LEU A 48 8.12 -7.60 28.32
C LEU A 48 7.55 -6.19 28.53
N GLU A 49 6.86 -5.95 29.65
CA GLU A 49 6.23 -4.65 29.90
C GLU A 49 7.25 -3.52 30.03
N THR A 50 8.38 -3.80 30.69
CA THR A 50 9.44 -2.80 30.86
C THR A 50 10.04 -2.42 29.51
N ALA A 51 10.29 -3.40 28.64
CA ALA A 51 10.83 -3.16 27.30
C ALA A 51 9.81 -2.38 26.45
N LEU A 52 8.56 -2.83 26.39
CA LEU A 52 7.50 -2.16 25.64
C LEU A 52 7.20 -0.75 26.14
N SER A 53 7.46 -0.43 27.41
CA SER A 53 7.30 0.93 27.92
C SER A 53 8.30 1.95 27.35
N HIS A 54 9.40 1.46 26.75
CA HIS A 54 10.43 2.30 26.14
C HIS A 54 10.44 2.24 24.61
N ILE A 55 9.69 1.29 24.04
CA ILE A 55 9.59 1.05 22.60
C ILE A 55 8.40 1.84 22.07
N THR A 56 8.52 2.42 20.87
CA THR A 56 7.45 3.19 20.22
C THR A 56 7.30 2.76 18.76
N LEU A 57 7.13 1.46 18.53
CA LEU A 57 6.92 0.91 17.19
C LEU A 57 5.44 1.03 16.81
N ASP A 58 5.08 0.60 15.60
CA ASP A 58 3.66 0.49 15.26
C ASP A 58 2.95 -0.54 16.15
N ILE A 59 1.67 -0.28 16.40
CA ILE A 59 0.86 -1.06 17.35
C ILE A 59 0.78 -2.54 16.98
N ASP A 60 0.74 -2.87 15.70
CA ASP A 60 0.67 -4.24 15.21
C ASP A 60 1.98 -4.98 15.50
N THR A 61 3.12 -4.32 15.33
CA THR A 61 4.42 -4.84 15.71
C THR A 61 4.52 -5.05 17.21
N GLU A 62 4.12 -4.09 18.04
CA GLU A 62 4.16 -4.26 19.50
C GLU A 62 3.26 -5.40 19.99
N ASN A 63 2.08 -5.56 19.38
CA ASN A 63 1.17 -6.67 19.67
C ASN A 63 1.76 -8.03 19.25
N ASP A 64 2.42 -8.11 18.10
CA ASP A 64 3.08 -9.33 17.64
C ASP A 64 4.27 -9.71 18.54
N ILE A 65 5.03 -8.72 19.01
CA ILE A 65 6.10 -8.91 20.02
C ILE A 65 5.51 -9.50 21.31
N ARG A 66 4.43 -8.90 21.82
CA ARG A 66 3.72 -9.36 23.02
C ARG A 66 3.24 -10.80 22.86
N ALA A 67 2.53 -11.11 21.78
CA ALA A 67 2.03 -12.45 21.51
C ALA A 67 3.16 -13.49 21.37
N ALA A 68 4.27 -13.13 20.72
CA ALA A 68 5.43 -14.00 20.60
C ALA A 68 6.04 -14.31 21.97
N VAL A 69 6.24 -13.30 22.82
CA VAL A 69 6.80 -13.47 24.16
C VAL A 69 5.86 -14.25 25.08
N GLU A 70 4.56 -14.00 25.00
CA GLU A 70 3.53 -14.78 25.72
C GLU A 70 3.54 -16.26 25.30
N SER A 71 3.87 -16.56 24.04
CA SER A 71 4.06 -17.92 23.54
C SER A 71 5.40 -18.58 23.98
N GLY A 72 6.15 -17.94 24.87
CA GLY A 72 7.41 -18.47 25.42
C GLY A 72 8.64 -18.18 24.56
N LYS A 73 8.51 -17.35 23.52
CA LYS A 73 9.62 -17.00 22.61
C LYS A 73 10.37 -15.77 23.11
N GLN A 74 11.57 -15.57 22.58
CA GLN A 74 12.37 -14.37 22.79
C GLN A 74 12.26 -13.46 21.56
N VAL A 75 12.27 -12.15 21.75
CA VAL A 75 12.25 -11.19 20.64
C VAL A 75 13.46 -10.26 20.72
N THR A 76 14.11 -9.98 19.59
CA THR A 76 15.13 -8.92 19.49
C THR A 76 14.64 -7.82 18.56
N THR A 77 14.62 -6.57 19.02
CA THR A 77 14.14 -5.40 18.26
C THR A 77 14.86 -4.12 18.69
N HIS A 78 14.50 -2.98 18.10
CA HIS A 78 15.02 -1.65 18.43
C HIS A 78 13.91 -0.70 18.93
N GLN A 79 14.30 0.47 19.42
CA GLN A 79 13.45 1.34 20.22
C GLN A 79 12.39 2.10 19.42
N ASN A 80 12.78 2.69 18.28
CA ASN A 80 11.94 3.57 17.48
C ASN A 80 12.06 3.20 15.99
N PRO A 81 11.02 3.40 15.17
CA PRO A 81 11.11 3.18 13.73
C PRO A 81 12.32 3.90 13.12
N ILE A 82 12.98 3.25 12.17
CA ILE A 82 14.05 3.86 11.39
C ILE A 82 13.49 4.28 10.04
N THR A 83 14.08 5.33 9.46
CA THR A 83 13.83 5.71 8.07
C THR A 83 15.06 5.37 7.23
N TYR A 84 14.87 4.57 6.17
CA TYR A 84 15.92 4.14 5.26
C TYR A 84 15.39 4.10 3.83
N HIS A 85 15.95 4.94 2.96
CA HIS A 85 15.57 5.05 1.54
C HIS A 85 14.06 5.13 1.27
N GLY A 86 13.33 5.92 2.06
CA GLY A 86 11.88 6.14 1.90
C GLY A 86 10.99 5.11 2.58
N TRP A 87 11.53 3.99 3.06
CA TRP A 87 10.83 3.10 3.97
C TRP A 87 10.99 3.59 5.42
N THR A 88 9.90 3.54 6.18
CA THR A 88 9.92 3.81 7.63
C THR A 88 9.27 2.65 8.36
N GLY A 89 10.00 2.01 9.26
CA GLY A 89 9.51 0.85 9.99
C GLY A 89 10.53 0.27 10.96
N ALA A 90 10.25 -0.92 11.46
CA ALA A 90 11.08 -1.63 12.42
C ALA A 90 11.55 -2.97 11.89
N GLY A 91 12.65 -3.48 12.44
CA GLY A 91 13.10 -4.85 12.22
C GLY A 91 13.12 -5.59 13.54
N TYR A 92 12.56 -6.79 13.57
CA TYR A 92 12.52 -7.60 14.79
C TYR A 92 12.64 -9.09 14.48
N ILE A 93 13.19 -9.82 15.44
CA ILE A 93 13.52 -11.24 15.31
C ILE A 93 12.84 -11.99 16.45
N ILE A 94 11.96 -12.92 16.15
CA ILE A 94 11.34 -13.82 17.11
C ILE A 94 12.13 -15.13 17.10
N THR A 95 12.76 -15.47 18.22
CA THR A 95 13.55 -16.69 18.40
C THR A 95 12.85 -17.62 19.38
N ASP A 96 12.58 -18.84 18.94
CA ASP A 96 12.24 -19.96 19.82
C ASP A 96 13.51 -20.46 20.50
N THR A 97 13.55 -20.36 21.82
CA THR A 97 14.72 -20.74 22.62
C THR A 97 14.90 -22.25 22.76
N GLU A 98 13.85 -23.06 22.54
CA GLU A 98 13.93 -24.52 22.61
C GLU A 98 14.47 -25.10 21.31
N SER A 99 13.95 -24.65 20.16
CA SER A 99 14.34 -25.18 18.85
C SER A 99 15.49 -24.42 18.19
N GLY A 100 15.75 -23.17 18.62
CA GLY A 100 16.66 -22.25 17.95
C GLY A 100 16.11 -21.66 16.64
N ALA A 101 14.85 -21.95 16.30
CA ALA A 101 14.20 -21.39 15.12
C ALA A 101 13.96 -19.89 15.29
N GLY A 102 14.21 -19.12 14.22
CA GLY A 102 14.06 -17.67 14.21
C GLY A 102 13.18 -17.18 13.06
N ALA A 103 12.17 -16.38 13.38
CA ALA A 103 11.40 -15.61 12.40
C ALA A 103 11.94 -14.17 12.35
N TYR A 104 12.32 -13.72 11.16
CA TYR A 104 12.92 -12.40 10.91
C TYR A 104 11.87 -11.54 10.21
N LYS A 105 11.41 -10.48 10.86
CA LYS A 105 10.25 -9.68 10.42
C LYS A 105 10.62 -8.20 10.30
N ILE A 106 9.94 -7.52 9.37
CA ILE A 106 10.02 -6.06 9.17
C ILE A 106 8.60 -5.48 9.25
N SER A 107 8.47 -4.28 9.78
CA SER A 107 7.22 -3.52 9.80
C SER A 107 7.23 -2.37 8.79
N GLY A 108 6.15 -1.59 8.68
CA GLY A 108 6.13 -0.41 7.79
C GLY A 108 6.04 -0.71 6.29
N GLY A 109 5.68 -1.94 5.91
CA GLY A 109 5.31 -2.29 4.53
C GLY A 109 3.81 -2.13 4.32
N ALA A 110 3.38 -1.78 3.10
CA ALA A 110 1.96 -1.80 2.75
C ALA A 110 1.48 -3.26 2.63
N ASP A 111 0.39 -3.58 3.33
CA ASP A 111 -0.28 -4.87 3.18
C ASP A 111 -0.80 -5.03 1.75
N GLY A 112 -0.11 -5.84 0.94
CA GLY A 112 -0.52 -6.12 -0.44
C GLY A 112 -1.95 -6.69 -0.55
N ALA A 113 -2.50 -7.24 0.54
CA ALA A 113 -3.88 -7.67 0.65
C ALA A 113 -4.89 -6.53 0.47
N VAL A 114 -4.58 -5.31 0.93
CA VAL A 114 -5.47 -4.14 0.76
C VAL A 114 -5.63 -3.80 -0.73
N LEU A 115 -4.54 -3.84 -1.49
CA LEU A 115 -4.59 -3.62 -2.95
C LEU A 115 -5.42 -4.69 -3.66
N ILE A 116 -5.31 -5.95 -3.22
CA ILE A 116 -6.10 -7.07 -3.76
C ILE A 116 -7.59 -6.89 -3.41
N ILE A 117 -7.92 -6.54 -2.17
CA ILE A 117 -9.31 -6.34 -1.72
C ILE A 117 -9.95 -5.15 -2.45
N LEU A 118 -9.24 -4.03 -2.60
CA LEU A 118 -9.72 -2.87 -3.36
C LEU A 118 -9.91 -3.22 -4.84
N GLY A 119 -8.97 -3.94 -5.45
CA GLY A 119 -9.07 -4.41 -6.82
C GLY A 119 -10.28 -5.31 -7.05
N LEU A 120 -10.53 -6.26 -6.13
CA LEU A 120 -11.70 -7.14 -6.18
C LEU A 120 -13.01 -6.37 -5.98
N ALA A 121 -13.06 -5.43 -5.02
CA ALA A 121 -14.24 -4.61 -4.81
C ALA A 121 -14.60 -3.78 -6.04
N MET A 122 -13.59 -3.19 -6.72
CA MET A 122 -13.79 -2.45 -7.97
C MET A 122 -14.24 -3.37 -9.12
N PHE A 123 -13.69 -4.58 -9.20
CA PHE A 123 -14.11 -5.59 -10.18
C PHE A 123 -15.58 -5.96 -10.00
N PHE A 124 -16.01 -6.30 -8.79
CA PHE A 124 -17.40 -6.66 -8.51
C PHE A 124 -18.38 -5.48 -8.67
N LEU A 125 -17.96 -4.27 -8.29
CA LEU A 125 -18.76 -3.07 -8.52
C LEU A 125 -18.95 -2.79 -10.02
N SER A 126 -17.91 -2.94 -10.83
CA SER A 126 -18.00 -2.77 -12.28
C SER A 126 -18.92 -3.78 -12.96
N PHE A 127 -18.90 -5.04 -12.49
CA PHE A 127 -19.78 -6.09 -13.00
C PHE A 127 -21.23 -5.87 -12.57
N TYR A 128 -21.45 -5.35 -11.36
CA TYR A 128 -22.76 -4.95 -10.88
C TYR A 128 -23.34 -3.78 -11.69
N VAL A 129 -22.54 -2.75 -12.01
CA VAL A 129 -22.95 -1.62 -12.85
C VAL A 129 -23.28 -2.07 -14.27
N LEU A 130 -22.50 -2.99 -14.84
CA LEU A 130 -22.81 -3.57 -16.15
C LEU A 130 -24.09 -4.41 -16.14
N ALA A 131 -24.32 -5.20 -15.09
CA ALA A 131 -25.54 -5.97 -14.91
C ALA A 131 -26.77 -5.06 -14.70
N ALA A 132 -26.66 -4.02 -13.87
CA ALA A 132 -27.73 -3.05 -13.64
C ALA A 132 -28.06 -2.26 -14.90
N SER A 133 -27.05 -1.83 -15.69
CA SER A 133 -27.28 -1.14 -16.97
C SER A 133 -27.83 -2.06 -18.07
N SER A 134 -27.57 -3.37 -18.03
CA SER A 134 -28.21 -4.34 -18.94
C SER A 134 -29.71 -4.52 -18.68
N SER A 135 -30.18 -4.28 -17.45
CA SER A 135 -31.62 -4.19 -17.15
C SER A 135 -32.27 -2.87 -17.63
N ALA A 136 -31.47 -1.89 -18.05
CA ALA A 136 -31.90 -0.60 -18.62
C ALA A 136 -32.04 -0.62 -20.15
N LEU A 137 -31.89 -1.78 -20.83
CA LEU A 137 -32.15 -1.91 -22.27
C LEU A 137 -33.61 -1.57 -22.69
N LEU A 138 -34.49 -1.30 -21.73
CA LEU A 138 -35.86 -0.82 -21.95
C LEU A 138 -36.02 0.70 -21.74
N LEU A 139 -34.96 1.42 -21.38
CA LEU A 139 -34.98 2.87 -21.16
C LEU A 139 -34.44 3.63 -22.38
N SER A 140 -34.85 4.89 -22.53
CA SER A 140 -34.46 5.69 -23.69
C SER A 140 -32.94 5.94 -23.73
N PRO A 141 -32.35 6.12 -24.92
CA PRO A 141 -30.94 6.48 -25.13
C PRO A 141 -30.36 7.52 -24.15
N GLN A 142 -31.17 8.52 -23.81
CA GLN A 142 -30.78 9.62 -22.93
C GLN A 142 -30.62 9.18 -21.47
N PHE A 143 -31.39 8.19 -21.01
CA PHE A 143 -31.26 7.63 -19.66
C PHE A 143 -29.96 6.84 -19.50
N ILE A 144 -29.53 6.11 -20.53
CA ILE A 144 -28.27 5.35 -20.50
C ILE A 144 -27.08 6.30 -20.33
N VAL A 145 -27.07 7.40 -21.08
CA VAL A 145 -26.00 8.41 -20.98
C VAL A 145 -25.97 9.08 -19.61
N ALA A 146 -27.14 9.49 -19.09
CA ALA A 146 -27.24 10.11 -17.78
C ALA A 146 -26.80 9.17 -16.65
N PHE A 147 -27.11 7.88 -16.78
CA PHE A 147 -26.72 6.86 -15.82
C PHE A 147 -25.21 6.63 -15.82
N ILE A 148 -24.59 6.43 -16.99
CA ILE A 148 -23.12 6.26 -17.08
C ILE A 148 -22.38 7.52 -16.58
N ALA A 149 -22.91 8.72 -16.86
CA ALA A 149 -22.35 9.98 -16.35
C ALA A 149 -22.44 10.09 -14.83
N LEU A 150 -23.56 9.69 -14.22
CA LEU A 150 -23.75 9.71 -12.76
C LEU A 150 -22.82 8.70 -12.06
N GLU A 151 -22.70 7.49 -12.59
CA GLU A 151 -21.85 6.44 -12.02
C GLU A 151 -20.37 6.78 -12.14
N SER A 152 -19.93 7.33 -13.27
CA SER A 152 -18.54 7.78 -13.45
C SER A 152 -18.18 8.93 -12.50
N ALA A 153 -19.12 9.84 -12.21
CA ALA A 153 -18.94 10.88 -11.20
C ALA A 153 -18.86 10.30 -9.78
N ALA A 154 -19.76 9.38 -9.41
CA ALA A 154 -19.75 8.71 -8.11
C ALA A 154 -18.43 7.94 -7.86
N PHE A 155 -17.96 7.22 -8.87
CA PHE A 155 -16.70 6.50 -8.84
C PHE A 155 -15.50 7.44 -8.65
N SER A 156 -15.49 8.60 -9.33
CA SER A 156 -14.43 9.59 -9.18
C SER A 156 -14.36 10.15 -7.74
N LEU A 157 -15.52 10.37 -7.09
CA LEU A 157 -15.57 10.82 -5.70
C LEU A 157 -15.10 9.74 -4.71
N ILE A 158 -15.54 8.49 -4.89
CA ILE A 158 -15.14 7.37 -4.03
C ILE A 158 -13.64 7.09 -4.13
N SER A 159 -13.11 7.05 -5.36
CA SER A 159 -11.67 6.85 -5.59
C SER A 159 -10.84 7.99 -5.01
N CYS A 160 -11.31 9.24 -5.08
CA CYS A 160 -10.66 10.36 -4.38
C CYS A 160 -10.64 10.14 -2.85
N GLY A 161 -11.77 9.72 -2.25
CA GLY A 161 -11.87 9.45 -0.81
C GLY A 161 -10.92 8.34 -0.36
N ILE A 162 -10.86 7.23 -1.10
CA ILE A 162 -9.93 6.12 -0.84
C ILE A 162 -8.48 6.59 -0.98
N SER A 163 -8.17 7.41 -1.97
CA SER A 163 -6.81 7.95 -2.16
C SER A 163 -6.36 8.80 -0.97
N LYS A 164 -7.25 9.61 -0.40
CA LYS A 164 -6.95 10.41 0.81
C LYS A 164 -6.71 9.52 2.02
N LEU A 165 -7.51 8.46 2.19
CA LEU A 165 -7.31 7.48 3.26
C LEU A 165 -5.97 6.75 3.09
N MET A 166 -5.69 6.22 1.89
CA MET A 166 -4.42 5.54 1.57
C MET A 166 -3.19 6.43 1.77
N GLY A 167 -3.31 7.73 1.42
CA GLY A 167 -2.22 8.70 1.62
C GLY A 167 -1.83 8.90 3.10
N GLN A 168 -2.73 8.64 4.05
CA GLN A 168 -2.40 8.71 5.48
C GLN A 168 -1.41 7.62 5.92
N TRP A 169 -1.31 6.53 5.16
CA TRP A 169 -0.42 5.40 5.43
C TRP A 169 0.96 5.54 4.74
N GLY A 170 1.21 6.67 4.08
CA GLY A 170 2.53 7.01 3.52
C GLY A 170 2.91 6.31 2.20
N ASP A 171 2.07 5.41 1.66
CA ASP A 171 2.37 4.72 0.39
C ASP A 171 1.90 5.53 -0.84
N HIS A 172 2.70 6.50 -1.24
CA HIS A 172 2.43 7.36 -2.40
C HIS A 172 2.43 6.59 -3.74
N VAL A 173 3.14 5.46 -3.82
CA VAL A 173 3.21 4.64 -5.04
C VAL A 173 1.88 3.92 -5.24
N ALA A 174 1.35 3.29 -4.19
CA ALA A 174 0.04 2.65 -4.21
C ALA A 174 -1.08 3.65 -4.52
N VAL A 175 -1.05 4.83 -3.92
CA VAL A 175 -2.03 5.90 -4.18
C VAL A 175 -1.98 6.33 -5.65
N THR A 176 -0.79 6.55 -6.20
CA THR A 176 -0.62 7.00 -7.59
C THR A 176 -1.09 5.92 -8.57
N LEU A 177 -0.75 4.66 -8.32
CA LEU A 177 -1.19 3.54 -9.15
C LEU A 177 -2.72 3.40 -9.14
N PHE A 178 -3.33 3.47 -7.96
CA PHE A 178 -4.78 3.41 -7.80
C PHE A 178 -5.48 4.55 -8.57
N GLN A 179 -5.00 5.79 -8.43
CA GLN A 179 -5.56 6.93 -9.15
C GLN A 179 -5.44 6.79 -10.67
N ASN A 180 -4.30 6.30 -11.18
CA ASN A 180 -4.10 6.10 -12.61
C ASN A 180 -5.07 5.04 -13.17
N ILE A 181 -5.29 3.95 -12.43
CA ILE A 181 -6.25 2.90 -12.81
C ILE A 181 -7.69 3.44 -12.78
N SER A 182 -8.06 4.17 -11.72
CA SER A 182 -9.39 4.81 -11.62
C SER A 182 -9.65 5.79 -12.77
N ARG A 183 -8.65 6.58 -13.18
CA ARG A 183 -8.80 7.50 -14.33
C ARG A 183 -8.92 6.79 -15.66
N ALA A 184 -8.13 5.75 -15.88
CA ALA A 184 -8.25 4.95 -17.10
C ALA A 184 -9.69 4.42 -17.25
N PHE A 185 -10.29 3.95 -16.15
CA PHE A 185 -11.67 3.48 -16.14
C PHE A 185 -12.69 4.59 -16.46
N VAL A 186 -12.60 5.75 -15.79
CA VAL A 186 -13.49 6.89 -16.05
C VAL A 186 -13.34 7.39 -17.49
N SER A 187 -12.12 7.46 -18.01
CA SER A 187 -11.86 7.89 -19.38
C SER A 187 -12.47 6.94 -20.42
N ALA A 188 -12.44 5.63 -20.17
CA ALA A 188 -13.07 4.64 -21.02
C ALA A 188 -14.60 4.79 -21.03
N ALA A 189 -15.21 5.04 -19.86
CA ALA A 189 -16.65 5.30 -19.76
C ALA A 189 -17.07 6.58 -20.52
N VAL A 190 -16.31 7.67 -20.38
CA VAL A 190 -16.53 8.92 -21.11
C VAL A 190 -16.34 8.73 -22.62
N GLY A 191 -15.33 7.98 -23.04
CA GLY A 191 -15.11 7.62 -24.44
C GLY A 191 -16.26 6.81 -25.04
N ALA A 192 -16.84 5.88 -24.26
CA ALA A 192 -18.02 5.12 -24.66
C ALA A 192 -19.25 6.02 -24.85
N ILE A 193 -19.51 6.95 -23.92
CA ILE A 193 -20.58 7.96 -24.06
C ILE A 193 -20.36 8.81 -25.33
N SER A 194 -19.13 9.27 -25.55
CA SER A 194 -18.78 10.16 -26.68
C SER A 194 -19.05 9.48 -28.02
N THR A 195 -18.63 8.22 -28.14
CA THR A 195 -18.90 7.38 -29.32
C THR A 195 -20.40 7.18 -29.53
N TYR A 196 -21.15 6.95 -28.46
CA TYR A 196 -22.60 6.78 -28.51
C TYR A 196 -23.34 8.05 -28.97
N LEU A 197 -22.90 9.22 -28.53
CA LEU A 197 -23.47 10.52 -28.90
C LEU A 197 -23.02 11.02 -30.28
N GLY A 198 -22.10 10.31 -30.95
CA GLY A 198 -21.49 10.76 -32.20
C GLY A 198 -20.60 12.01 -32.03
N VAL A 199 -20.18 12.31 -30.79
CA VAL A 199 -19.31 13.44 -30.46
C VAL A 199 -17.89 12.92 -30.36
N SER A 200 -16.99 13.45 -31.18
CA SER A 200 -15.56 13.15 -31.03
C SER A 200 -14.97 14.05 -29.95
N ILE A 201 -14.62 13.47 -28.80
CA ILE A 201 -13.80 14.16 -27.82
C ILE A 201 -12.34 14.05 -28.28
N PRO A 202 -11.63 15.18 -28.50
CA PRO A 202 -10.22 15.14 -28.90
C PRO A 202 -9.41 14.32 -27.91
N ALA A 203 -8.49 13.49 -28.40
CA ALA A 203 -7.60 12.69 -27.55
C ALA A 203 -6.95 13.55 -26.46
N ALA A 204 -6.59 14.80 -26.75
CA ALA A 204 -6.03 15.75 -25.79
C ALA A 204 -6.95 16.09 -24.59
N VAL A 205 -8.27 16.08 -24.76
CA VAL A 205 -9.24 16.31 -23.66
C VAL A 205 -9.40 15.05 -22.80
N MET A 206 -9.42 13.87 -23.43
CA MET A 206 -9.30 12.60 -22.69
C MET A 206 -7.96 12.51 -21.95
N THR A 207 -6.88 12.95 -22.60
CA THR A 207 -5.54 13.00 -22.03
C THR A 207 -5.47 14.04 -20.91
N GLY A 208 -6.18 15.16 -20.98
CA GLY A 208 -6.31 16.13 -19.86
C GLY A 208 -7.03 15.54 -18.64
N ILE A 209 -8.10 14.77 -18.84
CA ILE A 209 -8.77 14.00 -17.76
C ILE A 209 -7.81 12.95 -17.15
N ILE A 210 -6.89 12.41 -17.95
CA ILE A 210 -5.90 11.39 -17.54
C ILE A 210 -4.65 12.02 -16.88
N PHE A 211 -4.17 13.17 -17.37
CA PHE A 211 -2.83 13.74 -17.09
C PHE A 211 -2.80 15.11 -16.38
N ASP A 212 -3.92 15.83 -16.23
CA ASP A 212 -3.93 17.15 -15.56
C ASP A 212 -3.75 17.09 -14.02
N SER A 213 -3.26 15.95 -13.50
CA SER A 213 -2.83 15.84 -12.10
C SER A 213 -1.35 15.51 -11.92
N ALA A 214 -0.56 15.35 -12.98
CA ALA A 214 0.88 15.11 -12.82
C ALA A 214 1.62 16.37 -12.33
N SER A 215 0.97 17.54 -12.27
CA SER A 215 1.52 18.77 -11.70
C SER A 215 0.82 19.21 -10.41
N ASN A 216 -0.34 18.63 -10.07
CA ASN A 216 -1.13 18.94 -8.86
C ASN A 216 -1.30 17.70 -7.99
N TYR A 217 -0.19 17.03 -7.65
CA TYR A 217 -0.15 15.80 -6.83
C TYR A 217 -0.80 15.90 -5.42
N TRP A 218 -1.48 17.01 -5.07
CA TRP A 218 -1.90 17.29 -3.70
C TRP A 218 -3.37 17.65 -3.49
N TYR A 219 -4.18 17.92 -4.53
CA TYR A 219 -5.53 18.43 -4.28
C TYR A 219 -6.59 17.79 -5.19
N CYS A 220 -7.27 16.78 -4.67
CA CYS A 220 -8.72 16.93 -4.59
C CYS A 220 -8.97 18.10 -3.62
N ASN A 221 -9.01 19.32 -4.13
CA ASN A 221 -9.58 20.45 -3.38
C ASN A 221 -11.06 20.15 -3.12
#